data_AF-A0A383CFZ6-F1
#
_entry.id   AF-A0A383CFZ6-F1
#
_cell.length_a   1.000
_cell.length_b   1.000
_cell.length_c   1.000
_cell.angle_alpha   90.00
_cell.angle_beta   90.00
_cell.angle_gamma   90.00
#
_symmetry.space_group_name_H-M   'P 1'
#
loop_
_entity.id
_entity.type
_entity.pdbx_description
1 polymer ?
#
loop_
_entity_poly.entity_id
_entity_poly.type
_entity_poly.pdbx_seq_one_letter_code
_entity_poly.pdbx_strand_id
1 'polypeptide(L)' 'VFTFGRFNPLTSGHEIMINDVIKQAKSFGGKPLIFTSQTQDSKKNPLSYNDKTKYLKKFWGRKIIKDTSIVT' A
#
# COMPACT_ATOMS: atom_id res chain seq x y z
N VAL A 1 -12.71 3.60 3.14
CA VAL A 1 -12.11 2.25 3.19
C VAL A 1 -10.60 2.39 3.01
N PHE A 2 -9.81 1.73 3.85
CA PHE A 2 -8.35 1.77 3.76
C PHE A 2 -7.74 0.37 3.89
N THR A 3 -6.50 0.23 3.44
CA THR A 3 -5.69 -0.97 3.65
C THR A 3 -4.28 -0.60 4.08
N PHE A 4 -3.66 -1.48 4.87
CA PHE A 4 -2.31 -1.35 5.37
C PHE A 4 -1.54 -2.66 5.17
N GLY A 5 -0.27 -2.56 4.77
CA GLY A 5 0.57 -3.75 4.58
C GLY A 5 2.06 -3.44 4.46
N ARG A 6 2.89 -4.50 4.55
CA ARG A 6 4.34 -4.42 4.36
C ARG A 6 4.74 -4.38 2.88
N PHE A 7 3.96 -5.03 2.03
CA PHE A 7 4.17 -5.14 0.58
C PHE A 7 5.60 -5.56 0.22
N ASN A 8 6.08 -6.63 0.84
CA ASN A 8 7.42 -7.15 0.64
C ASN A 8 7.42 -8.70 0.64
N PRO A 9 7.46 -9.35 -0.54
CA PRO A 9 7.33 -8.78 -1.88
C PRO A 9 5.87 -8.40 -2.21
N LEU A 10 5.65 -7.50 -3.17
CA LEU A 10 4.33 -7.35 -3.79
C LEU A 10 4.00 -8.60 -4.61
N THR A 11 2.79 -9.11 -4.45
CA THR A 11 2.30 -10.34 -5.12
C THR A 11 0.90 -10.11 -5.69
N SER A 12 0.43 -11.01 -6.56
CA SER A 12 -0.92 -10.94 -7.15
C SER A 12 -2.04 -10.95 -6.10
N GLY A 13 -1.81 -11.55 -4.93
CA GLY A 13 -2.78 -11.49 -3.82
C GLY A 13 -2.99 -10.08 -3.28
N HIS A 14 -1.92 -9.26 -3.24
CA HIS A 14 -2.03 -7.86 -2.85
C HIS A 14 -2.84 -7.05 -3.86
N GLU A 15 -2.72 -7.38 -5.16
CA GLU A 15 -3.51 -6.74 -6.20
C GLU A 15 -5.01 -6.99 -6.03
N ILE A 16 -5.40 -8.24 -5.80
CA ILE A 16 -6.80 -8.61 -5.56
C ILE A 16 -7.35 -7.84 -4.36
N MET A 17 -6.61 -7.82 -3.25
CA MET A 17 -7.00 -7.10 -2.03
C MET A 17 -7.17 -5.59 -2.28
N ILE A 18 -6.22 -4.96 -2.97
CA ILE A 18 -6.27 -3.52 -3.24
C ILE A 18 -7.43 -3.18 -4.19
N ASN A 19 -7.67 -4.02 -5.20
CA ASN A 19 -8.77 -3.81 -6.14
C ASN A 19 -10.14 -3.91 -5.44
N ASP A 20 -10.28 -4.84 -4.49
CA ASP A 20 -11.51 -4.95 -3.70
C ASP A 20 -11.72 -3.73 -2.79
N VAL A 21 -10.66 -3.26 -2.12
CA VAL A 21 -10.69 -2.02 -1.33
C VAL A 21 -11.08 -0.81 -2.19
N ILE A 22 -10.57 -0.72 -3.42
CA ILE A 22 -10.94 0.34 -4.37
C ILE A 22 -12.41 0.21 -4.77
N LYS A 23 -12.89 -1.01 -5.07
CA LYS A 23 -14.28 -1.27 -5.45
C LYS A 23 -15.23 -0.87 -4.33
N GLN A 24 -14.91 -1.25 -3.09
CA GLN A 24 -15.72 -0.94 -1.93
C GLN A 24 -15.66 0.54 -1.56
N ALA A 25 -14.50 1.18 -1.64
CA ALA A 25 -14.40 2.63 -1.45
C ALA A 25 -15.31 3.39 -2.43
N LYS A 26 -15.33 2.97 -3.71
CA LYS A 26 -16.19 3.57 -4.74
C LYS A 26 -17.68 3.33 -4.47
N SER A 27 -18.08 2.14 -4.00
CA SER A 27 -19.50 1.86 -3.70
C SER A 27 -20.04 2.73 -2.58
N PHE A 28 -19.18 3.16 -1.64
CA PHE A 28 -19.53 4.10 -0.58
C PHE A 28 -19.27 5.57 -0.94
N GLY A 29 -18.91 5.89 -2.19
CA GLY A 29 -18.57 7.26 -2.62
C GLY A 29 -17.29 7.83 -1.98
N GLY A 30 -16.47 6.99 -1.36
CA GLY A 30 -15.27 7.37 -0.64
C GLY A 30 -13.98 7.25 -1.46
N LYS A 31 -12.90 7.84 -0.94
CA LYS A 31 -11.55 7.69 -1.50
C LYS A 31 -10.87 6.44 -0.89
N PRO A 32 -10.35 5.50 -1.71
CA PRO A 32 -9.55 4.38 -1.20
C PRO A 32 -8.19 4.90 -0.73
N LEU A 33 -7.78 4.51 0.48
CA LEU A 33 -6.49 4.89 1.06
C LEU A 33 -5.64 3.64 1.24
N ILE A 34 -4.42 3.65 0.71
CA ILE A 34 -3.49 2.52 0.80
C ILE A 34 -2.23 3.03 1.51
N PHE A 35 -1.91 2.42 2.64
CA PHE A 35 -0.78 2.75 3.50
C PHE A 35 0.24 1.62 3.52
N THR A 36 1.53 1.96 3.58
CA THR A 36 2.62 0.98 3.68
C THR A 36 3.37 1.10 5.00
N SER A 37 3.91 0.00 5.51
CA SER A 37 4.78 0.04 6.68
C SER A 37 6.11 0.74 6.38
N GLN A 38 6.55 1.60 7.31
CA GLN A 38 7.82 2.34 7.21
C GLN A 38 9.03 1.51 7.66
N THR A 39 8.80 0.45 8.42
CA THR A 39 9.85 -0.43 8.95
C THR A 39 10.64 -1.14 7.85
N GLN A 40 11.98 -1.06 7.97
CA GLN A 40 12.97 -1.74 7.12
C GLN A 40 13.89 -2.59 8.01
N ASP A 41 14.13 -3.83 7.60
CA ASP A 41 15.00 -4.77 8.30
C ASP A 41 15.65 -5.68 7.26
N SER A 42 16.97 -5.86 7.33
CA SER A 42 17.73 -6.59 6.30
C SER A 42 17.28 -8.05 6.11
N LYS A 43 16.66 -8.67 7.12
CA LYS A 43 16.24 -10.07 7.10
C LYS A 43 14.76 -10.22 6.77
N LYS A 44 13.89 -9.37 7.33
CA LYS A 44 12.43 -9.51 7.19
C LYS A 44 11.79 -8.49 6.24
N ASN A 45 12.37 -7.30 6.12
CA ASN A 45 11.83 -6.19 5.32
C ASN A 45 12.96 -5.48 4.54
N PRO A 46 13.65 -6.17 3.60
CA PRO A 46 14.78 -5.60 2.86
C PRO A 46 14.44 -4.34 2.07
N LEU A 47 13.21 -4.23 1.55
CA LEU A 47 12.78 -3.09 0.74
C LEU A 47 12.61 -1.82 1.58
N SER A 48 13.19 -0.72 1.09
CA SER A 48 13.00 0.60 1.71
C SER A 48 11.55 1.07 1.54
N TYR A 49 11.10 1.95 2.44
CA TYR A 49 9.77 2.56 2.35
C TYR A 49 9.53 3.27 1.00
N ASN A 50 10.57 3.90 0.45
CA ASN A 50 10.51 4.55 -0.86
C ASN A 50 10.33 3.55 -1.99
N ASP A 51 10.99 2.41 -1.94
CA ASP A 51 10.85 1.37 -2.98
C ASP A 51 9.44 0.78 -2.94
N LYS A 52 8.95 0.44 -1.74
CA LYS A 52 7.57 -0.05 -1.54
C LYS A 52 6.54 0.92 -2.14
N THR A 53 6.64 2.20 -1.81
CA THR A 53 5.74 3.22 -2.36
C THR A 53 5.94 3.44 -3.86
N LYS A 54 7.17 3.33 -4.39
CA LYS A 54 7.44 3.42 -5.83
C LYS A 54 6.75 2.30 -6.60
N TYR A 55 6.84 1.06 -6.13
CA TYR A 55 6.16 -0.07 -6.76
C TYR A 55 4.64 0.09 -6.71
N LEU A 56 4.08 0.39 -5.54
CA LEU A 56 2.63 0.58 -5.41
C LEU A 56 2.12 1.76 -6.26
N LYS A 57 2.85 2.87 -6.35
CA LYS A 57 2.50 4.00 -7.21
C LYS A 57 2.56 3.63 -8.70
N LYS A 58 3.44 2.71 -9.10
CA LYS A 58 3.52 2.23 -10.49
C LYS A 58 2.23 1.52 -10.92
N PHE A 59 1.60 0.77 -10.00
CA PHE A 59 0.38 0.01 -10.29
C PHE A 59 -0.92 0.82 -10.02
N TRP A 60 -1.00 1.55 -8.90
CA TRP A 60 -2.24 2.20 -8.46
C TRP A 60 -2.20 3.74 -8.46
N GLY A 61 -1.10 4.35 -8.92
CA GLY A 61 -0.96 5.78 -9.14
C GLY A 61 -1.13 6.62 -7.87
N ARG A 62 -1.88 7.71 -7.97
CA ARG A 62 -2.09 8.71 -6.90
C ARG A 62 -2.98 8.23 -5.74
N LYS A 63 -3.48 6.99 -5.78
CA LYS A 63 -4.31 6.41 -4.69
C LYS A 63 -3.47 5.95 -3.48
N ILE A 64 -2.15 5.91 -3.63
CA ILE A 64 -1.22 5.57 -2.56
C ILE A 64 -0.88 6.83 -1.77
N ILE A 65 -1.15 6.82 -0.47
CA ILE A 65 -0.76 7.91 0.43
C ILE A 65 0.60 7.57 1.02
N LYS A 66 1.60 8.39 0.67
CA LYS A 66 2.89 8.39 1.36
C LYS A 66 2.75 9.29 2.58
N ASP A 67 2.43 8.70 3.72
CA ASP A 67 2.44 9.41 5.00
C ASP A 67 3.62 8.94 5.84
N THR A 68 4.54 9.87 6.12
CA THR A 68 5.77 9.61 6.88
C THR A 68 5.53 9.74 8.39
N SER A 69 4.36 10.23 8.79
CA SER A 69 3.97 10.40 10.20
C SER A 69 3.42 9.11 10.82
N ILE A 70 3.03 8.13 9.99
CA ILE A 70 2.47 6.86 10.43
C ILE A 70 3.60 5.85 10.64
N VAL A 71 4.21 5.86 11.83
CA VAL A 71 5.26 4.91 12.22
C VAL A 71 4.59 3.69 12.86
N THR A 72 4.94 2.49 12.40
CA THR A 72 4.43 1.21 12.93
C THR A 72 5.47 0.12 12.81
#